data_AF-R9PB11-F1
#
_entry.id   AF-R9PB11-F1
#
_cell.length_a   1.000
_cell.length_b   1.000
_cell.length_c   1.000
_cell.angle_alpha   90.00
_cell.angle_beta   90.00
_cell.angle_gamma   90.00
#
_symmetry.space_group_name_H-M   'P 1'
#
loop_
_entity.id
_entity.type
_entity.pdbx_description
1 polymer ?
#
loop_
_entity_poly.entity_id
_entity_poly.type
_entity_poly.pdbx_seq_one_letter_code
_entity_poly.pdbx_strand_id
1 'polypeptide(L)'
;MTTIPSRLAQTTAISRTLEEARKRSTALYRNFYRSAPEICALYALDVPPSTLRAKFRTQFEKNKTVSDLAVLDLMLLKAQQEYQETMNGWKQIPHIMKWFAEEEGPARPESFLDKFYASRDEGRGPIGTGGLCSPSGLEIGKRAMLEAKNHHISAEHLLASKIGKVAHHARDSTAIPDSHRSMKREAHKLYKRWNSIVWRHVKELQR
;
A
#
# COMPACT_ATOMS: atom_id res chain seq x y z
N MET A 1 43.39 -15.22 -11.01
CA MET A 1 42.69 -14.40 -9.99
C MET A 1 41.24 -14.84 -9.99
N THR A 2 40.75 -15.44 -8.89
CA THR A 2 39.36 -15.89 -8.77
C THR A 2 38.53 -14.80 -8.08
N THR A 3 37.42 -14.38 -8.68
CA THR A 3 36.58 -13.28 -8.16
C THR A 3 35.40 -13.87 -7.39
N ILE A 4 35.26 -13.54 -6.10
CA ILE A 4 34.18 -14.02 -5.23
C ILE A 4 32.87 -13.28 -5.60
N PRO A 5 31.73 -13.96 -5.76
CA PRO A 5 30.47 -13.31 -6.10
C PRO A 5 29.90 -12.52 -4.93
N SER A 6 29.08 -11.52 -5.23
CA SER A 6 28.39 -10.69 -4.23
C SER A 6 27.31 -11.47 -3.47
N ARG A 7 26.90 -10.94 -2.31
CA ARG A 7 25.85 -11.53 -1.47
C ARG A 7 24.56 -11.71 -2.29
N LEU A 8 23.94 -12.89 -2.16
CA LEU A 8 22.70 -13.31 -2.87
C LEU A 8 22.83 -13.45 -4.39
N ALA A 9 24.05 -13.43 -4.94
CA ALA A 9 24.27 -13.72 -6.34
C ALA A 9 23.84 -15.16 -6.67
N GLN A 10 23.14 -15.33 -7.79
CA GLN A 10 22.76 -16.62 -8.33
C GLN A 10 23.33 -16.77 -9.73
N THR A 11 23.80 -17.97 -10.06
CA THR A 11 24.19 -18.31 -11.42
C THR A 11 22.96 -18.31 -12.33
N THR A 12 23.11 -17.78 -13.54
CA THR A 12 22.03 -17.78 -14.51
C THR A 12 21.74 -19.22 -14.96
N ALA A 13 20.46 -19.59 -14.96
CA ALA A 13 20.02 -20.92 -15.32
C ALA A 13 18.81 -20.82 -16.26
N ILE A 14 18.82 -21.63 -17.31
CA ILE A 14 17.73 -21.77 -18.28
C ILE A 14 16.91 -22.98 -17.85
N SER A 15 15.61 -22.80 -17.71
CA SER A 15 14.72 -23.92 -17.40
C SER A 15 14.45 -24.77 -18.63
N ARG A 16 14.33 -26.08 -18.42
CA ARG A 16 13.97 -27.03 -19.48
C ARG A 16 12.47 -27.29 -19.52
N THR A 17 11.82 -27.13 -18.37
CA THR A 17 10.37 -27.38 -18.20
C THR A 17 9.69 -26.22 -17.48
N LEU A 18 8.39 -26.06 -17.74
CA LEU A 18 7.57 -25.06 -17.05
C LEU A 18 7.47 -25.34 -15.53
N GLU A 19 7.58 -26.60 -15.12
CA GLU A 19 7.56 -26.95 -13.69
C GLU A 19 8.80 -26.43 -12.95
N GLU A 20 9.98 -26.51 -13.57
CA GLU A 20 11.22 -25.92 -13.03
C GLU A 20 11.10 -24.40 -12.91
N ALA A 21 10.56 -23.74 -13.94
CA ALA A 21 10.28 -22.31 -13.90
C ALA A 21 9.31 -21.93 -12.78
N ARG A 22 8.23 -22.70 -12.60
CA ARG A 22 7.25 -22.52 -11.51
C ARG A 22 7.87 -22.71 -10.12
N LYS A 23 8.75 -23.70 -9.96
CA LYS A 23 9.46 -23.91 -8.68
C LYS A 23 10.37 -22.72 -8.36
N ARG A 24 11.13 -22.22 -9.34
CA ARG A 24 11.99 -21.04 -9.17
C ARG A 24 11.19 -19.76 -8.90
N SER A 25 10.09 -19.54 -9.62
CA SER A 25 9.22 -18.37 -9.39
C SER A 25 8.61 -18.38 -7.99
N THR A 26 8.16 -19.55 -7.52
CA THR A 26 7.60 -19.72 -6.18
C THR A 26 8.66 -19.51 -5.10
N ALA A 27 9.87 -20.03 -5.31
CA ALA A 27 10.99 -19.81 -4.38
C ALA A 27 11.35 -18.32 -4.30
N LEU A 28 11.44 -17.64 -5.44
CA LEU A 28 11.72 -16.21 -5.51
C LEU A 28 10.64 -15.37 -4.82
N TYR A 29 9.36 -15.66 -5.08
CA TYR A 29 8.24 -15.01 -4.41
C TYR A 29 8.30 -15.17 -2.88
N ARG A 30 8.64 -16.38 -2.39
CA ARG A 30 8.81 -16.63 -0.96
C ARG A 30 9.94 -15.80 -0.35
N ASN A 31 11.04 -15.63 -1.08
CA ASN A 31 12.17 -14.79 -0.63
C ASN A 31 11.74 -13.33 -0.47
N PHE A 32 11.09 -12.75 -1.49
CA PHE A 32 10.52 -11.39 -1.42
C PHE A 32 9.51 -11.23 -0.27
N TYR A 33 8.61 -12.20 -0.10
CA TYR A 33 7.58 -12.13 0.93
C TYR A 33 8.17 -12.12 2.34
N ARG A 34 9.24 -12.87 2.57
CA ARG A 34 9.96 -12.95 3.86
C ARG A 34 10.84 -11.74 4.10
N SER A 35 11.44 -11.16 3.07
CA SER A 35 12.32 -9.99 3.20
C SER A 35 11.57 -8.67 3.37
N ALA A 36 10.26 -8.61 3.09
CA ALA A 36 9.44 -7.39 3.24
C ALA A 36 9.70 -6.57 4.53
N PRO A 37 9.68 -7.13 5.76
CA PRO A 37 9.99 -6.36 6.97
C PRO A 37 11.44 -5.86 7.02
N GLU A 38 12.39 -6.62 6.48
CA GLU A 38 13.79 -6.22 6.39
C GLU A 38 13.96 -5.04 5.43
N ILE A 39 13.27 -5.07 4.28
CA ILE A 39 13.25 -3.95 3.31
C ILE A 39 12.66 -2.69 3.95
N CYS A 40 11.56 -2.78 4.69
CA CYS A 40 11.02 -1.64 5.43
C CYS A 40 12.04 -1.04 6.39
N ALA A 41 12.77 -1.89 7.11
CA ALA A 41 13.78 -1.46 8.09
C ALA A 41 15.03 -0.86 7.42
N LEU A 42 15.54 -1.49 6.36
CA LEU A 42 16.74 -1.05 5.62
C LEU A 42 16.56 0.33 4.99
N TYR A 43 15.37 0.62 4.46
CA TYR A 43 15.08 1.86 3.73
C TYR A 43 14.23 2.86 4.51
N ALA A 44 13.90 2.57 5.77
CA ALA A 44 13.04 3.40 6.62
C ALA A 44 11.77 3.88 5.89
N LEU A 45 11.05 2.95 5.26
CA LEU A 45 9.88 3.28 4.44
C LEU A 45 8.67 3.65 5.32
N ASP A 46 7.91 4.67 4.91
CA ASP A 46 6.64 5.08 5.54
C ASP A 46 5.48 4.09 5.27
N VAL A 47 5.77 2.97 4.61
CA VAL A 47 4.81 1.97 4.16
C VAL A 47 4.94 0.72 5.01
N PRO A 48 3.84 0.16 5.56
CA PRO A 48 3.91 -1.06 6.35
C PRO A 48 4.28 -2.28 5.50
N PRO A 49 4.90 -3.32 6.09
CA PRO A 49 5.35 -4.51 5.36
C PRO A 49 4.18 -5.32 4.75
N SER A 50 2.95 -5.14 5.23
CA SER A 50 1.74 -5.69 4.62
C SER A 50 1.50 -5.15 3.21
N THR A 51 1.68 -3.85 3.01
CA THR A 51 1.46 -3.21 1.70
C THR A 51 2.56 -3.64 0.72
N LEU A 52 3.82 -3.73 1.14
CA LEU A 52 4.89 -4.28 0.29
C LEU A 52 4.58 -5.71 -0.17
N ARG A 53 4.09 -6.58 0.72
CA ARG A 53 3.69 -7.95 0.35
C ARG A 53 2.58 -7.97 -0.67
N ALA A 54 1.58 -7.09 -0.52
CA ALA A 54 0.51 -6.94 -1.50
C ALA A 54 1.09 -6.49 -2.86
N LYS A 55 2.02 -5.54 -2.87
CA LYS A 55 2.70 -5.11 -4.10
C LYS A 55 3.49 -6.21 -4.78
N PHE A 56 4.28 -6.98 -4.05
CA PHE A 56 4.97 -8.13 -4.61
C PHE A 56 3.98 -9.08 -5.27
N ARG A 57 2.86 -9.39 -4.60
CA ARG A 57 1.80 -10.22 -5.18
C ARG A 57 1.27 -9.63 -6.50
N THR A 58 0.92 -8.35 -6.54
CA THR A 58 0.44 -7.69 -7.76
C THR A 58 1.45 -7.79 -8.89
N GLN A 59 2.74 -7.58 -8.63
CA GLN A 59 3.79 -7.66 -9.65
C GLN A 59 3.98 -9.07 -10.21
N PHE A 60 3.91 -10.10 -9.36
CA PHE A 60 3.96 -11.49 -9.81
C PHE A 60 2.69 -11.89 -10.58
N GLU A 61 1.52 -11.36 -10.19
CA GLU A 61 0.25 -11.60 -10.88
C GLU A 61 0.17 -10.91 -12.25
N LYS A 62 0.80 -9.73 -12.43
CA LYS A 62 0.92 -9.05 -13.75
C LYS A 62 1.54 -9.97 -14.80
N ASN A 63 2.45 -10.85 -14.41
CA ASN A 63 3.17 -11.76 -15.32
C ASN A 63 2.56 -13.17 -15.38
N LYS A 64 1.36 -13.39 -14.83
CA LYS A 64 0.72 -14.72 -14.77
C LYS A 64 0.39 -15.31 -16.14
N THR A 65 0.12 -14.47 -17.13
CA THR A 65 -0.33 -14.87 -18.47
C THR A 65 0.79 -15.34 -19.39
N VAL A 66 2.05 -15.15 -18.99
CA VAL A 66 3.21 -15.51 -19.80
C VAL A 66 3.37 -17.03 -19.85
N SER A 67 3.30 -17.60 -21.06
CA SER A 67 3.46 -19.03 -21.31
C SER A 67 4.85 -19.42 -21.82
N ASP A 68 5.57 -18.50 -22.46
CA ASP A 68 6.87 -18.78 -23.06
C ASP A 68 7.98 -18.93 -21.99
N LEU A 69 8.72 -20.04 -22.08
CA LEU A 69 9.73 -20.43 -21.12
C LEU A 69 10.92 -19.47 -21.12
N ALA A 70 11.36 -19.03 -22.31
CA ALA A 70 12.50 -18.11 -22.43
C ALA A 70 12.20 -16.75 -21.81
N VAL A 71 10.97 -16.25 -21.99
CA VAL A 71 10.51 -15.00 -21.37
C VAL A 71 10.42 -15.15 -19.85
N LEU A 72 9.89 -16.28 -19.35
CA LEU A 72 9.85 -16.56 -17.92
C LEU A 72 11.25 -16.59 -17.29
N ASP A 73 12.23 -17.19 -17.96
CA ASP A 73 13.62 -17.23 -17.49
C ASP A 73 14.22 -15.83 -17.37
N LEU A 74 14.01 -14.99 -18.38
CA LEU A 74 14.46 -13.62 -18.38
C LEU A 74 13.77 -12.80 -17.27
N MET A 75 12.46 -12.99 -17.06
CA MET A 75 11.72 -12.33 -15.98
C MET A 75 12.22 -12.75 -14.60
N LEU A 76 12.50 -14.04 -14.41
CA LEU A 76 13.06 -14.55 -13.16
C LEU A 76 14.47 -14.02 -12.90
N LEU A 77 15.31 -13.93 -13.93
CA LEU A 77 16.63 -13.33 -13.83
C LEU A 77 16.54 -11.87 -13.38
N LYS A 78 15.70 -11.06 -14.05
CA LYS A 78 15.51 -9.65 -13.69
C LYS A 78 14.97 -9.51 -12.26
N ALA A 79 14.00 -10.30 -11.88
CA ALA A 79 13.45 -10.25 -10.53
C ALA A 79 14.47 -10.67 -9.46
N GLN A 80 15.38 -11.61 -9.76
CA GLN A 80 16.47 -11.98 -8.86
C GLN A 80 17.52 -10.86 -8.73
N GLN A 81 17.84 -10.16 -9.83
CA GLN A 81 18.72 -8.98 -9.80
C GLN A 81 18.09 -7.86 -8.95
N GLU A 82 16.80 -7.60 -9.17
CA GLU A 82 16.05 -6.61 -8.38
C GLU A 82 16.03 -6.97 -6.89
N TYR A 83 15.89 -8.24 -6.53
CA TYR A 83 15.98 -8.72 -5.15
C TYR A 83 17.37 -8.47 -4.56
N GLN A 84 18.42 -8.83 -5.30
CA GLN A 84 19.80 -8.68 -4.89
C GLN A 84 20.16 -7.21 -4.63
N GLU A 85 19.81 -6.31 -5.56
CA GLU A 85 20.03 -4.88 -5.43
C GLU A 85 19.30 -4.30 -4.20
N THR A 86 18.08 -4.77 -3.94
CA THR A 86 17.27 -4.28 -2.83
C THR A 86 17.85 -4.74 -1.49
N MET A 87 18.20 -6.02 -1.36
CA MET A 87 18.71 -6.57 -0.10
C MET A 87 20.14 -6.13 0.22
N ASN A 88 20.96 -5.86 -0.80
CA ASN A 88 22.33 -5.39 -0.60
C ASN A 88 22.42 -3.86 -0.41
N GLY A 89 21.30 -3.13 -0.42
CA GLY A 89 21.31 -1.68 -0.25
C GLY A 89 21.88 -0.93 -1.45
N TRP A 90 21.84 -1.51 -2.65
CA TRP A 90 22.32 -0.84 -3.87
C TRP A 90 21.30 0.16 -4.42
N LYS A 91 20.04 0.06 -4.00
CA LYS A 91 18.99 1.01 -4.33
C LYS A 91 18.95 2.16 -3.33
N GLN A 92 18.23 3.21 -3.72
CA GLN A 92 17.81 4.29 -2.82
C GLN A 92 16.28 4.26 -2.67
N ILE A 93 15.76 4.90 -1.61
CA ILE A 93 14.32 5.06 -1.33
C ILE A 93 13.46 5.38 -2.56
N PRO A 94 13.79 6.36 -3.44
CA PRO A 94 12.96 6.68 -4.61
C PRO A 94 12.78 5.50 -5.58
N HIS A 95 13.76 4.60 -5.68
CA HIS A 95 13.66 3.42 -6.55
C HIS A 95 12.61 2.42 -6.05
N ILE A 96 12.46 2.30 -4.73
CA ILE A 96 11.45 1.45 -4.09
C ILE A 96 10.08 2.12 -4.16
N MET A 97 10.02 3.43 -3.88
CA MET A 97 8.78 4.19 -3.97
C MET A 97 8.20 4.21 -5.39
N LYS A 98 9.05 4.08 -6.42
CA LYS A 98 8.60 3.90 -7.81
C LYS A 98 7.65 2.72 -8.01
N TRP A 99 7.71 1.66 -7.19
CA TRP A 99 6.74 0.55 -7.26
C TRP A 99 5.30 0.97 -6.88
N PHE A 100 5.17 2.09 -6.17
CA PHE A 100 3.91 2.68 -5.73
C PHE A 100 3.43 3.84 -6.62
N ALA A 101 4.16 4.18 -7.68
CA ALA A 101 3.81 5.29 -8.57
C ALA A 101 2.40 5.20 -9.17
N GLU A 102 1.89 3.98 -9.41
CA GLU A 102 0.51 3.75 -9.88
C GLU A 102 -0.56 4.12 -8.85
N GLU A 103 -0.24 4.09 -7.54
CA GLU A 103 -1.17 4.41 -6.45
C GLU A 103 -1.04 5.85 -5.96
N GLU A 104 0.13 6.46 -6.07
CA GLU A 104 0.36 7.86 -5.68
C GLU A 104 -0.11 8.86 -6.73
N GLY A 105 -0.21 8.45 -8.00
CA GLY A 105 -0.64 9.30 -9.10
C GLY A 105 -2.14 9.64 -9.07
N PRO A 106 -2.56 10.74 -9.73
CA PRO A 106 -3.98 11.00 -9.94
C PRO A 106 -4.63 9.83 -10.68
N ALA A 107 -5.90 9.54 -10.36
CA ALA A 107 -6.65 8.46 -11.00
C ALA A 107 -6.56 8.60 -12.52
N ARG A 108 -6.11 7.53 -13.20
CA ARG A 108 -5.98 7.58 -14.65
C ARG A 108 -7.37 7.80 -15.26
N PRO A 109 -7.54 8.79 -16.15
CA PRO A 109 -8.84 9.02 -16.79
C PRO A 109 -9.21 7.79 -17.62
N GLU A 110 -10.37 7.21 -17.37
CA GLU A 110 -10.83 5.99 -18.07
C GLU A 110 -11.52 6.36 -19.39
N SER A 111 -12.37 7.38 -19.37
CA SER A 111 -13.15 7.81 -20.54
C SER A 111 -12.32 8.64 -21.52
N PHE A 112 -12.73 8.65 -22.79
CA PHE A 112 -12.11 9.49 -23.82
C PHE A 112 -12.20 10.99 -23.49
N LEU A 113 -13.34 11.46 -22.96
CA LEU A 113 -13.53 12.87 -22.62
C LEU A 113 -12.62 13.30 -21.46
N ASP A 114 -12.49 12.45 -20.43
CA ASP A 114 -11.58 12.73 -19.31
C ASP A 114 -10.13 12.79 -19.79
N LYS A 115 -9.73 11.90 -20.71
CA LYS A 115 -8.41 11.92 -21.36
C LYS A 115 -8.23 13.17 -22.21
N PHE A 116 -9.26 13.60 -22.92
CA PHE A 116 -9.24 14.79 -23.77
C PHE A 116 -9.08 16.07 -22.95
N TYR A 117 -9.81 16.21 -21.84
CA TYR A 117 -9.67 17.36 -20.95
C TYR A 117 -8.30 17.39 -20.26
N ALA A 118 -7.83 16.25 -19.74
CA ALA A 118 -6.49 16.16 -19.15
C ALA A 118 -5.37 16.54 -20.15
N SER A 119 -5.51 16.18 -21.43
CA SER A 119 -4.51 16.46 -22.47
C SER A 119 -4.48 17.93 -22.95
N ARG A 120 -5.53 18.71 -22.68
CA ARG A 120 -5.63 20.11 -23.13
C ARG A 120 -5.12 21.10 -22.09
N ASP A 121 -5.30 20.79 -20.80
CA ASP A 121 -4.84 21.63 -19.69
C ASP A 121 -3.35 21.39 -19.37
N GLU A 122 -2.86 20.14 -19.54
CA GLU A 122 -1.43 19.83 -19.54
C GLU A 122 -0.88 20.06 -20.95
N GLY A 123 -0.50 21.30 -21.26
CA GLY A 123 0.09 21.65 -22.56
C GLY A 123 1.20 20.66 -22.97
N ARG A 124 0.86 19.81 -23.95
CA ARG A 124 1.62 18.68 -24.56
C ARG A 124 1.03 17.32 -24.16
N GLY A 125 0.22 16.77 -25.07
CA GLY A 125 -0.40 15.45 -24.97
C GLY A 125 0.59 14.28 -24.82
N PRO A 126 0.10 13.04 -24.72
CA PRO A 126 0.83 11.93 -24.12
C PRO A 126 1.90 11.40 -25.09
N ILE A 127 3.08 12.00 -25.05
CA ILE A 127 4.30 11.26 -25.36
C ILE A 127 4.60 10.46 -24.10
N GLY A 128 4.49 9.14 -24.21
CA GLY A 128 4.84 8.22 -23.12
C GLY A 128 6.29 8.42 -22.68
N THR A 129 6.49 9.26 -21.67
CA THR A 129 7.73 9.41 -20.92
C THR A 129 7.37 9.92 -19.54
N GLY A 130 7.90 9.23 -18.52
CA GLY A 130 7.48 9.40 -17.14
C GLY A 130 7.67 10.80 -16.56
N GLY A 131 6.87 11.07 -15.54
CA GLY A 131 7.21 11.85 -14.36
C GLY A 131 7.84 13.22 -14.60
N LEU A 132 7.00 14.24 -14.73
CA LEU A 132 7.24 15.54 -14.10
C LEU A 132 5.95 15.95 -13.38
N CYS A 133 5.92 15.65 -12.09
CA CYS A 133 4.89 16.11 -11.16
C CYS A 133 5.03 17.62 -11.01
N SER A 134 4.02 18.39 -11.41
CA SER A 134 3.95 19.82 -11.13
C SER A 134 3.80 20.02 -9.61
N PRO A 135 4.51 20.98 -8.97
CA PRO A 135 4.60 21.05 -7.50
C PRO A 135 3.29 21.44 -6.78
N SER A 136 2.24 21.82 -7.51
CA SER A 136 1.03 22.43 -6.94
C SER A 136 0.04 21.42 -6.35
N GLY A 137 0.00 20.17 -6.83
CA GLY A 137 -0.96 19.16 -6.35
C GLY A 137 -0.58 18.50 -5.02
N LEU A 138 0.73 18.44 -4.72
CA LEU A 138 1.24 17.75 -3.53
C LEU A 138 0.98 18.54 -2.24
N GLU A 139 0.90 19.87 -2.29
CA GLU A 139 0.58 20.69 -1.12
C GLU A 139 -0.92 20.64 -0.75
N ILE A 140 -1.80 20.53 -1.75
CA ILE A 140 -3.26 20.49 -1.53
C ILE A 140 -3.65 19.14 -0.89
N GLY A 141 -3.11 18.03 -1.40
CA GLY A 141 -3.33 16.70 -0.83
C GLY A 141 -2.72 16.53 0.56
N LYS A 142 -1.51 17.06 0.78
CA LYS A 142 -0.87 17.04 2.11
C LYS A 142 -1.62 17.90 3.12
N ARG A 143 -2.13 19.08 2.73
CA ARG A 143 -3.00 19.90 3.61
C ARG A 143 -4.30 19.19 3.97
N ALA A 144 -4.99 18.60 3.00
CA ALA A 144 -6.23 17.85 3.25
C ALA A 144 -6.00 16.61 4.15
N MET A 145 -4.88 15.89 3.98
CA MET A 145 -4.53 14.77 4.87
C MET A 145 -4.11 15.22 6.28
N LEU A 146 -3.41 16.35 6.41
CA LEU A 146 -2.97 16.88 7.70
C LEU A 146 -4.17 17.45 8.48
N GLU A 147 -5.10 18.09 7.78
CA GLU A 147 -6.38 18.56 8.32
C GLU A 147 -7.26 17.37 8.74
N ALA A 148 -7.36 16.33 7.92
CA ALA A 148 -8.06 15.09 8.27
C ALA A 148 -7.43 14.37 9.50
N LYS A 149 -6.09 14.33 9.60
CA LYS A 149 -5.40 13.76 10.76
C LYS A 149 -5.62 14.60 12.03
N ASN A 150 -5.60 15.93 11.92
CA ASN A 150 -5.85 16.83 13.06
C ASN A 150 -7.30 16.74 13.56
N HIS A 151 -8.27 16.59 12.66
CA HIS A 151 -9.67 16.34 13.03
C HIS A 151 -9.90 14.94 13.63
N HIS A 152 -9.14 13.92 13.19
CA HIS A 152 -9.20 12.58 13.77
C HIS A 152 -8.61 12.54 15.18
N ILE A 153 -7.48 13.23 15.40
CA ILE A 153 -6.83 13.34 16.72
C ILE A 153 -7.73 14.10 17.72
N SER A 154 -8.43 15.15 17.28
CA SER A 154 -9.39 15.88 18.12
C SER A 154 -10.60 15.03 18.52
N ALA A 155 -11.12 14.21 17.60
CA ALA A 155 -12.23 13.28 17.87
C ALA A 155 -11.82 12.16 18.84
N GLU A 156 -10.61 11.61 18.72
CA GLU A 156 -10.08 10.61 19.65
C GLU A 156 -9.77 11.20 21.03
N HIS A 157 -9.25 12.43 21.13
CA HIS A 157 -9.06 13.11 22.42
C HIS A 157 -10.39 13.44 23.11
N LEU A 158 -11.42 13.83 22.35
CA LEU A 158 -12.77 14.06 22.87
C LEU A 158 -13.47 12.77 23.26
N LEU A 159 -13.27 11.66 22.54
CA LEU A 159 -13.77 10.33 22.89
C LEU A 159 -13.05 9.78 24.14
N ALA A 160 -11.72 9.89 24.22
CA ALA A 160 -10.95 9.46 25.39
C ALA A 160 -11.32 10.26 26.66
N SER A 161 -11.56 11.57 26.53
CA SER A 161 -12.05 12.42 27.63
C SER A 161 -13.46 12.03 28.10
N LYS A 162 -14.32 11.59 27.18
CA LYS A 162 -15.70 11.18 27.50
C LYS A 162 -15.77 9.77 28.08
N ILE A 163 -14.89 8.87 27.65
CA ILE A 163 -14.75 7.51 28.21
C ILE A 163 -14.12 7.55 29.61
N GLY A 164 -13.14 8.44 29.85
CA GLY A 164 -12.53 8.65 31.17
C GLY A 164 -13.52 9.13 32.25
N LYS A 165 -14.50 9.97 31.89
CA LYS A 165 -15.55 10.43 32.83
C LYS A 165 -16.56 9.34 33.20
N VAL A 166 -16.80 8.35 32.33
CA VAL A 166 -17.67 7.20 32.64
C VAL A 166 -16.96 6.20 33.55
N ALA A 167 -15.64 6.04 33.43
CA ALA A 167 -14.87 5.11 34.25
C ALA A 167 -14.73 5.51 35.74
N HIS A 168 -14.89 6.79 36.08
CA HIS A 168 -14.89 7.25 37.47
C HIS A 168 -16.23 7.00 38.20
N HIS A 169 -17.34 6.83 37.49
CA HIS A 169 -18.64 6.49 38.08
C HIS A 169 -18.85 4.99 38.30
N ALA A 170 -17.98 4.13 37.75
CA ALA A 170 -18.14 2.68 37.75
C ALA A 170 -17.31 1.96 38.85
N ARG A 171 -16.64 2.69 39.74
CA ARG A 171 -15.84 2.10 40.84
C ARG A 171 -16.65 1.76 42.09
N ASP A 172 -17.94 2.10 42.15
CA ASP A 172 -18.77 1.95 43.36
C ASP A 172 -19.77 0.78 43.30
N SER A 173 -19.76 -0.06 42.27
CA SER A 173 -20.72 -1.16 42.15
C SER A 173 -20.02 -2.52 42.02
N THR A 174 -20.00 -3.26 43.13
CA THR A 174 -19.64 -4.68 43.23
C THR A 174 -20.73 -5.56 42.60
N ALA A 175 -20.65 -5.82 41.29
CA ALA A 175 -21.39 -6.92 40.66
C ALA A 175 -20.75 -7.31 39.32
N ILE A 176 -20.27 -8.55 39.21
CA ILE A 176 -19.88 -9.17 37.94
C ILE A 176 -21.14 -9.83 37.34
N PRO A 177 -21.61 -9.39 36.16
CA PRO A 177 -21.98 -10.37 35.14
C PRO A 177 -21.71 -9.94 33.67
N ASP A 178 -21.25 -10.91 32.86
CA ASP A 178 -21.40 -11.05 31.39
C ASP A 178 -21.37 -9.79 30.49
N SER A 179 -20.23 -9.10 30.49
CA SER A 179 -19.99 -7.84 29.78
C SER A 179 -19.90 -7.92 28.24
N HIS A 180 -19.56 -9.08 27.68
CA HIS A 180 -19.15 -9.16 26.26
C HIS A 180 -20.30 -9.12 25.26
N ARG A 181 -21.50 -9.62 25.64
CA ARG A 181 -22.68 -9.65 24.77
C ARG A 181 -23.49 -8.35 24.84
N SER A 182 -23.45 -7.67 25.99
CA SER A 182 -24.10 -6.36 26.20
C SER A 182 -23.36 -5.24 25.47
N MET A 183 -22.02 -5.19 25.58
CA MET A 183 -21.19 -4.19 24.87
C MET A 183 -21.36 -4.25 23.35
N LYS A 184 -21.42 -5.45 22.76
CA LYS A 184 -21.63 -5.59 21.31
C LYS A 184 -22.99 -5.03 20.86
N ARG A 185 -24.04 -5.18 21.67
CA ARG A 185 -25.37 -4.64 21.37
C ARG A 185 -25.41 -3.12 21.48
N GLU A 186 -24.76 -2.57 22.50
CA GLU A 186 -24.63 -1.11 22.68
C GLU A 186 -23.77 -0.46 21.59
N ALA A 187 -22.61 -1.04 21.25
CA ALA A 187 -21.76 -0.57 20.15
C ALA A 187 -22.51 -0.56 18.81
N HIS A 188 -23.35 -1.57 18.55
CA HIS A 188 -24.13 -1.66 17.33
C HIS A 188 -25.25 -0.60 17.26
N LYS A 189 -25.87 -0.25 18.40
CA LYS A 189 -26.84 0.86 18.48
C LYS A 189 -26.18 2.21 18.22
N LEU A 190 -25.00 2.43 18.79
CA LEU A 190 -24.22 3.67 18.60
C LEU A 190 -23.78 3.83 17.15
N TYR A 191 -23.31 2.75 16.50
CA TYR A 191 -22.95 2.75 15.08
C TYR A 191 -24.15 3.11 14.18
N LYS A 192 -25.32 2.51 14.39
CA LYS A 192 -26.52 2.85 13.62
C LYS A 192 -26.95 4.31 13.82
N ARG A 193 -26.86 4.82 15.05
CA ARG A 193 -27.22 6.22 15.36
C ARG A 193 -26.25 7.20 14.71
N TRP A 194 -24.94 6.93 14.80
CA TRP A 194 -23.90 7.72 14.15
C TRP A 194 -24.07 7.75 12.63
N ASN A 195 -24.29 6.58 12.01
CA ASN A 195 -24.48 6.50 10.56
C ASN A 195 -25.74 7.27 10.10
N SER A 196 -26.80 7.31 10.91
CA SER A 196 -28.00 8.10 10.62
C SER A 196 -27.78 9.62 10.69
N ILE A 197 -26.82 10.08 11.50
CA ILE A 197 -26.49 11.51 11.65
C ILE A 197 -25.60 11.93 10.48
N VAL A 198 -24.58 11.12 10.16
CA VAL A 198 -23.69 11.34 9.02
C VAL A 198 -24.50 11.40 7.72
N TRP A 199 -25.41 10.44 7.49
CA TRP A 199 -26.26 10.44 6.30
C TRP A 199 -27.23 11.62 6.22
N ARG A 200 -27.68 12.14 7.37
CA ARG A 200 -28.52 13.35 7.40
C ARG A 200 -27.72 14.57 6.95
N HIS A 201 -26.48 14.70 7.44
CA HIS A 201 -25.60 15.81 7.10
C HIS A 201 -25.14 15.77 5.64
N VAL A 202 -24.84 14.58 5.11
CA VAL A 202 -24.52 14.39 3.67
C VAL A 202 -25.70 14.79 2.79
N LYS A 203 -26.94 14.48 3.19
CA LYS A 203 -28.15 14.83 2.44
C LYS A 203 -28.47 16.33 2.50
N GLU A 204 -28.08 17.02 3.57
CA GLU A 204 -28.19 18.48 3.72
C GLU A 204 -27.19 19.22 2.82
N LEU A 205 -25.99 18.66 2.62
CA LEU A 205 -24.92 19.23 1.77
C LEU A 205 -25.14 19.06 0.25
N GLN A 206 -26.16 18.29 -0.16
CA GLN A 206 -26.52 18.07 -1.57
C GLN A 206 -27.78 18.84 -2.02
N ARG A 207 -28.35 19.70 -1.16
CA ARG A 207 -29.36 20.71 -1.52
C ARG A 207 -28.72 22.08 -1.67
#